data_AF-A0A255XTT9-F1
#
_entry.id   AF-A0A255XTT9-F1
#
_cell.length_a   1.000
_cell.length_b   1.000
_cell.length_c   1.000
_cell.angle_alpha   90.00
_cell.angle_beta   90.00
_cell.angle_gamma   90.00
#
_symmetry.space_group_name_H-M   'P 1'
#
loop_
_entity.id
_entity.type
_entity.pdbx_description
1 polymer ?
#
loop_
_entity_poly.entity_id
_entity_poly.type
_entity_poly.pdbx_seq_one_letter_code
_entity_poly.pdbx_strand_id
1 'polypeptide(L)'
;MTDTPLSPEARRAAAGLVALLLETDLTLEQRHYARALSRMVEEAPASASTPSQLGEVAFDRAVLAELYRYLPKVGCAAIIEQFRASADQILTDIETASTLGDVDRLAQAAHALIGTAGAVGMAGLAAEARGVVTDLRAHHPEMAMARAAKLRPLYDLSTLTLNRIIAEGDTP
;
A
#
# COMPACT_ATOMS: atom_id res chain seq x y z
N MET A 1 28.06 -20.66 -3.67
CA MET A 1 27.77 -20.00 -2.37
C MET A 1 26.68 -20.82 -1.70
N THR A 2 27.03 -21.47 -0.59
CA THR A 2 26.17 -22.43 0.10
C THR A 2 25.12 -21.70 0.92
N ASP A 3 23.85 -21.88 0.54
CA ASP A 3 22.68 -21.43 1.29
C ASP A 3 22.56 -22.33 2.53
N THR A 4 23.11 -21.88 3.66
CA THR A 4 23.06 -22.65 4.90
C THR A 4 21.66 -22.49 5.50
N PRO A 5 20.86 -23.56 5.62
CA PRO A 5 19.52 -23.45 6.18
C PRO A 5 19.59 -22.98 7.63
N LEU A 6 18.80 -21.95 7.95
CA LEU A 6 18.70 -21.38 9.30
C LEU A 6 18.46 -22.48 10.33
N SER A 7 19.24 -22.47 11.40
CA SER A 7 19.15 -23.47 12.46
C SER A 7 17.75 -23.49 13.07
N PRO A 8 17.29 -24.63 13.62
CA PRO A 8 15.98 -24.73 14.27
C PRO A 8 15.80 -23.75 15.44
N GLU A 9 16.91 -23.31 16.02
CA GLU A 9 16.98 -22.32 17.09
C GLU A 9 16.81 -20.90 16.55
N ALA A 10 17.45 -20.58 15.43
CA ALA A 10 17.27 -19.29 14.73
C ALA A 10 15.83 -19.12 14.21
N ARG A 11 15.19 -20.19 13.72
CA ARG A 11 13.79 -20.17 13.31
C ARG A 11 12.83 -19.93 14.48
N ARG A 12 13.11 -20.53 15.64
CA ARG A 12 12.32 -20.30 16.87
C ARG A 12 12.52 -18.90 17.43
N ALA A 13 13.74 -18.38 17.40
CA ALA A 13 14.03 -17.00 17.80
C ALA A 13 13.31 -16.00 16.90
N ALA A 14 13.29 -16.22 15.58
CA ALA A 14 12.57 -15.37 14.63
C ALA A 14 11.05 -15.39 14.87
N ALA A 15 10.46 -16.57 15.10
CA ALA A 15 9.03 -16.69 15.41
C ALA A 15 8.66 -16.01 16.75
N GLY A 16 9.52 -16.15 17.77
CA GLY A 16 9.35 -15.47 19.06
C GLY A 16 9.44 -13.95 18.95
N LEU A 17 10.34 -13.44 18.10
CA LEU A 17 10.51 -12.01 17.86
C LEU A 17 9.33 -11.42 17.09
N VAL A 18 8.76 -12.17 16.13
CA VAL A 18 7.51 -11.81 15.44
C VAL A 18 6.33 -11.79 16.41
N ALA A 19 6.21 -12.78 17.31
CA ALA A 19 5.17 -12.78 18.34
C ALA A 19 5.32 -11.61 19.33
N LEU A 20 6.54 -11.28 19.75
CA LEU A 20 6.81 -10.13 20.62
C LEU A 20 6.47 -8.79 19.94
N LEU A 21 6.71 -8.69 18.63
CA LEU A 21 6.33 -7.52 17.82
C LEU A 21 4.82 -7.41 17.59
N LEU A 22 4.07 -8.51 17.74
CA LEU A 22 2.60 -8.53 17.71
C LEU A 22 1.99 -8.22 19.09
N GLU A 23 2.69 -8.55 20.18
CA GLU A 23 2.25 -8.27 21.57
C GLU A 23 2.62 -6.87 22.06
N THR A 24 3.67 -6.24 21.52
CA THR A 24 4.00 -4.85 21.84
C THR A 24 3.24 -3.91 20.92
N ASP A 25 2.28 -3.21 21.52
CA ASP A 25 1.34 -2.27 20.89
C ASP A 25 2.02 -0.96 20.41
N LEU A 26 3.03 -1.11 19.54
CA LEU A 26 3.61 -0.06 18.73
C LEU A 26 3.80 -0.68 17.34
N THR A 27 2.72 -0.66 16.55
CA THR A 27 2.76 -1.12 15.18
C THR A 27 3.94 -0.46 14.48
N LEU A 28 4.76 -1.27 13.81
CA LEU A 28 5.86 -0.80 12.97
C LEU A 28 5.37 0.36 12.06
N GLU A 29 4.12 0.24 11.61
CA GLU A 29 3.36 1.26 10.89
C GLU A 29 3.37 2.63 11.59
N GLN A 30 3.11 2.76 12.89
CA GLN A 30 3.11 4.06 13.58
C GLN A 30 4.51 4.69 13.68
N ARG A 31 5.58 3.90 13.79
CA ARG A 31 6.97 4.43 13.74
C ARG A 31 7.35 4.87 12.33
N HIS A 32 6.85 4.18 11.30
CA HIS A 32 7.01 4.60 9.91
C HIS A 32 6.15 5.85 9.60
N TYR A 33 4.92 5.94 10.12
CA TYR A 33 4.06 7.11 10.01
C TYR A 33 4.63 8.32 10.73
N ALA A 34 5.17 8.18 11.95
CA ALA A 34 5.81 9.28 12.67
C ALA A 34 7.04 9.81 11.92
N ARG A 35 7.85 8.93 11.32
CA ARG A 35 9.01 9.30 10.50
C ARG A 35 8.63 9.85 9.12
N ALA A 36 7.50 9.43 8.56
CA ALA A 36 6.97 9.98 7.32
C ALA A 36 6.33 11.36 7.55
N LEU A 37 5.57 11.53 8.65
CA LEU A 37 4.99 12.80 9.07
C LEU A 37 6.07 13.84 9.40
N SER A 38 7.15 13.46 10.09
CA SER A 38 8.30 14.36 10.30
C SER A 38 8.92 14.84 8.99
N ARG A 39 9.01 13.98 7.96
CA ARG A 39 9.51 14.36 6.63
C ARG A 39 8.52 15.24 5.85
N MET A 40 7.22 14.98 5.96
CA MET A 40 6.18 15.77 5.30
C MET A 40 6.00 17.17 5.91
N VAL A 41 6.38 17.38 7.17
CA VAL A 41 6.37 18.71 7.82
C VAL A 41 7.63 19.51 7.49
N GLU A 42 8.74 18.85 7.14
CA GLU A 42 10.02 19.50 6.81
C GLU A 42 10.23 19.72 5.29
N GLU A 43 9.60 18.94 4.40
CA GLU A 43 9.72 19.08 2.95
C GLU A 43 8.43 19.60 2.29
N ALA A 44 8.21 20.92 2.40
CA ALA A 44 7.54 21.67 1.34
C ALA A 44 8.64 22.32 0.49
N PRO A 45 8.76 21.93 -0.80
CA PRO A 45 8.06 22.74 -1.78
C PRO A 45 7.42 21.96 -2.94
N ALA A 46 6.41 22.63 -3.50
CA ALA A 46 5.74 22.39 -4.78
C ALA A 46 6.47 21.49 -5.79
N SER A 47 5.85 20.36 -6.13
CA SER A 47 5.89 19.85 -7.49
C SER A 47 4.50 19.39 -7.88
N ALA A 48 3.90 20.20 -8.74
CA ALA A 48 2.63 19.93 -9.38
C ALA A 48 2.83 18.79 -10.38
N SER A 49 2.18 17.66 -10.14
CA SER A 49 2.00 16.63 -11.16
C SER A 49 0.59 16.74 -11.72
N THR A 50 0.53 17.12 -12.98
CA THR A 50 -0.65 17.26 -13.83
C THR A 50 -1.46 15.96 -13.88
N PRO A 51 -2.81 15.99 -13.89
CA PRO A 51 -3.60 14.78 -13.96
C PRO A 51 -3.61 14.22 -15.40
N SER A 52 -3.07 13.02 -15.61
CA SER A 52 -3.13 12.32 -16.89
C SER A 52 -3.88 11.00 -16.78
N GLN A 53 -4.80 10.82 -17.73
CA GLN A 53 -5.43 9.64 -18.33
C GLN A 53 -5.20 8.28 -17.64
N LEU A 54 -6.30 7.52 -17.44
CA LEU A 54 -6.31 6.10 -17.06
C LEU A 54 -5.12 5.33 -17.68
N GLY A 55 -4.18 4.81 -16.88
CA GLY A 55 -3.36 3.68 -17.35
C GLY A 55 -1.89 3.57 -16.98
N GLU A 56 -1.26 4.48 -16.23
CA GLU A 56 0.10 4.21 -15.74
C GLU A 56 0.06 3.60 -14.33
N VAL A 57 0.36 2.31 -14.25
CA VAL A 57 0.75 1.69 -12.99
C VAL A 57 2.04 2.35 -12.53
N ALA A 58 1.92 3.28 -11.59
CA ALA A 58 3.06 3.94 -10.98
C ALA A 58 3.45 3.21 -9.69
N PHE A 59 4.73 2.88 -9.57
CA PHE A 59 5.33 2.37 -8.35
C PHE A 59 6.33 3.35 -7.77
N ASP A 60 6.36 3.46 -6.44
CA ASP A 60 7.47 4.05 -5.72
C ASP A 60 8.61 3.03 -5.66
N ARG A 61 9.62 3.26 -6.51
CA ARG A 61 10.79 2.40 -6.62
C ARG A 61 11.65 2.41 -5.36
N ALA A 62 11.65 3.51 -4.60
CA ALA A 62 12.41 3.59 -3.35
C ALA A 62 11.77 2.73 -2.26
N VAL A 63 10.43 2.72 -2.16
CA VAL A 63 9.71 1.82 -1.24
C VAL A 63 9.94 0.36 -1.59
N LEU A 64 9.85 0.00 -2.88
CA LEU A 64 10.13 -1.36 -3.33
C LEU A 64 11.58 -1.77 -3.01
N ALA A 65 12.57 -0.93 -3.35
CA ALA A 65 13.97 -1.19 -3.05
C ALA A 65 14.21 -1.34 -1.53
N GLU A 66 13.51 -0.56 -0.70
CA GLU A 66 13.57 -0.68 0.75
C GLU A 66 12.99 -2.00 1.26
N LEU A 67 11.85 -2.45 0.72
CA LEU A 67 11.28 -3.77 1.04
C LEU A 67 12.25 -4.91 0.70
N TYR A 68 12.84 -4.88 -0.51
CA TYR A 68 13.84 -5.88 -0.92
C TYR A 68 15.13 -5.83 -0.11
N ARG A 69 15.53 -4.64 0.36
CA ARG A 69 16.75 -4.46 1.16
C ARG A 69 16.62 -5.07 2.55
N TYR A 70 15.44 -5.04 3.16
CA TYR A 70 15.25 -5.48 4.54
C TYR A 70 14.65 -6.88 4.69
N LEU A 71 14.08 -7.45 3.61
CA LEU A 71 13.40 -8.74 3.68
C LEU A 71 14.03 -9.74 2.69
N PRO A 72 14.32 -10.98 3.14
CA PRO A 72 14.52 -12.09 2.21
C PRO A 72 13.30 -12.23 1.29
N LYS A 73 13.46 -12.82 0.10
CA LYS A 73 12.37 -13.00 -0.89
C LYS A 73 11.07 -13.57 -0.27
N VAL A 74 11.20 -14.48 0.70
CA VAL A 74 10.07 -15.08 1.44
C VAL A 74 9.33 -14.04 2.30
N GLY A 75 10.04 -13.09 2.90
CA GLY A 75 9.44 -12.00 3.68
C GLY A 75 8.70 -11.00 2.81
N CYS A 76 9.24 -10.65 1.64
CA CYS A 76 8.52 -9.82 0.67
C CYS A 76 7.20 -10.47 0.23
N ALA A 77 7.23 -11.78 -0.06
CA ALA A 77 6.03 -12.52 -0.46
C ALA A 77 4.93 -12.48 0.62
N ALA A 78 5.29 -12.65 1.90
CA ALA A 78 4.34 -12.58 3.00
C ALA A 78 3.72 -11.19 3.18
N ILE A 79 4.50 -10.11 3.05
CA ILE A 79 3.98 -8.74 3.10
C ILE A 79 3.01 -8.48 1.95
N ILE A 80 3.33 -8.96 0.76
CA ILE A 80 2.47 -8.78 -0.42
C ILE A 80 1.19 -9.58 -0.29
N GLU A 81 1.24 -10.79 0.25
CA GLU A 81 0.04 -11.59 0.52
C GLU A 81 -0.86 -10.89 1.56
N GLN A 82 -0.29 -10.38 2.65
CA GLN A 82 -1.02 -9.61 3.66
C GLN A 82 -1.62 -8.33 3.08
N PHE A 83 -0.88 -7.62 2.23
CA PHE A 83 -1.36 -6.46 1.50
C PHE A 83 -2.57 -6.83 0.62
N ARG A 84 -2.48 -7.92 -0.16
CA ARG A 84 -3.56 -8.37 -1.06
C ARG A 84 -4.84 -8.68 -0.29
N ALA A 85 -4.73 -9.45 0.79
CA ALA A 85 -5.89 -9.76 1.65
C ALA A 85 -6.55 -8.49 2.20
N SER A 86 -5.74 -7.53 2.63
CA SER A 86 -6.25 -6.25 3.18
C SER A 86 -6.85 -5.37 2.09
N ALA A 87 -6.19 -5.25 0.93
CA ALA A 87 -6.63 -4.45 -0.20
C ALA A 87 -7.93 -4.98 -0.82
N ASP A 88 -8.08 -6.31 -0.94
CA ASP A 88 -9.28 -6.94 -1.47
C ASP A 88 -10.52 -6.61 -0.63
N GLN A 89 -10.38 -6.66 0.70
CA GLN A 89 -11.45 -6.27 1.62
C GLN A 89 -11.77 -4.78 1.51
N ILE A 90 -10.75 -3.91 1.56
CA ILE A 90 -10.93 -2.45 1.48
C ILE A 90 -11.59 -2.05 0.16
N LEU A 91 -11.21 -2.65 -0.96
CA LEU A 91 -11.81 -2.38 -2.26
C LEU A 91 -13.29 -2.83 -2.31
N THR A 92 -13.60 -3.94 -1.65
CA THR A 92 -15.00 -4.40 -1.49
C THR A 92 -15.82 -3.42 -0.66
N ASP A 93 -15.24 -2.85 0.40
CA ASP A 93 -15.88 -1.83 1.23
C ASP A 93 -16.10 -0.53 0.43
N ILE A 94 -15.14 -0.13 -0.40
CA ILE A 94 -15.24 1.02 -1.31
C ILE A 94 -16.38 0.81 -2.33
N GLU A 95 -16.45 -0.35 -2.97
CA GLU A 95 -17.51 -0.69 -3.94
C GLU A 95 -18.89 -0.69 -3.28
N THR A 96 -18.98 -1.25 -2.07
CA THR A 96 -20.21 -1.29 -1.29
C THR A 96 -20.64 0.12 -0.89
N ALA A 97 -19.73 0.92 -0.33
CA ALA A 97 -20.01 2.30 0.07
C ALA A 97 -20.41 3.17 -1.13
N SER A 98 -19.74 3.00 -2.28
CA SER A 98 -20.08 3.69 -3.53
C SER A 98 -21.48 3.33 -4.01
N THR A 99 -21.86 2.05 -3.95
CA THR A 99 -23.19 1.56 -4.37
C THR A 99 -24.30 2.08 -3.45
N LEU A 100 -24.02 2.18 -2.14
CA LEU A 100 -24.97 2.66 -1.14
C LEU A 100 -25.03 4.20 -1.04
N GLY A 101 -24.12 4.92 -1.68
CA GLY A 101 -23.98 6.37 -1.52
C GLY A 101 -23.48 6.79 -0.13
N ASP A 102 -22.82 5.88 0.59
CA ASP A 102 -22.29 6.12 1.94
C ASP A 102 -20.93 6.83 1.84
N VAL A 103 -20.99 8.17 1.75
CA VAL A 103 -19.82 9.05 1.56
C VAL A 103 -18.81 8.92 2.70
N ASP A 104 -19.26 8.76 3.94
CA ASP A 104 -18.37 8.67 5.10
C ASP A 104 -17.59 7.35 5.08
N ARG A 105 -18.27 6.23 4.82
CA ARG A 105 -17.59 4.93 4.65
C ARG A 105 -16.69 4.91 3.44
N LEU A 106 -17.09 5.53 2.34
CA LEU A 106 -16.25 5.64 1.14
C LEU A 106 -14.96 6.40 1.46
N ALA A 107 -15.04 7.53 2.18
CA ALA A 107 -13.87 8.29 2.59
C ALA A 107 -12.95 7.48 3.53
N GLN A 108 -13.52 6.75 4.50
CA GLN A 108 -12.78 5.93 5.44
C GLN A 108 -12.05 4.77 4.73
N ALA A 109 -12.75 4.05 3.86
CA ALA A 109 -12.19 2.92 3.12
C ALA A 109 -11.13 3.40 2.10
N ALA A 110 -11.38 4.49 1.38
CA ALA A 110 -10.38 5.11 0.51
C ALA A 110 -9.14 5.54 1.31
N HIS A 111 -9.32 6.10 2.51
CA HIS A 111 -8.19 6.47 3.36
C HIS A 111 -7.36 5.26 3.80
N ALA A 112 -8.02 4.15 4.17
CA ALA A 112 -7.33 2.91 4.48
C ALA A 112 -6.53 2.39 3.27
N LEU A 113 -7.08 2.48 2.06
CA LEU A 113 -6.39 2.07 0.83
C LEU A 113 -5.13 2.90 0.55
N ILE A 114 -5.12 4.20 0.87
CA ILE A 114 -3.93 5.05 0.72
C ILE A 114 -2.78 4.49 1.56
N GLY A 115 -3.07 4.10 2.81
CA GLY A 115 -2.07 3.56 3.72
C GLY A 115 -1.53 2.21 3.24
N THR A 116 -2.41 1.28 2.92
CA THR A 116 -2.01 -0.08 2.50
C THR A 116 -1.28 -0.08 1.16
N ALA A 117 -1.77 0.67 0.16
CA ALA A 117 -1.10 0.81 -1.14
C ALA A 117 0.25 1.52 -1.02
N GLY A 118 0.36 2.53 -0.15
CA GLY A 118 1.60 3.24 0.12
C GLY A 118 2.68 2.34 0.73
N ALA A 119 2.31 1.45 1.63
CA ALA A 119 3.24 0.53 2.30
C ALA A 119 3.96 -0.44 1.33
N VAL A 120 3.34 -0.76 0.19
CA VAL A 120 3.92 -1.62 -0.85
C VAL A 120 4.39 -0.86 -2.09
N GLY A 121 4.40 0.48 -2.02
CA GLY A 121 4.87 1.33 -3.11
C GLY A 121 3.93 1.38 -4.31
N MET A 122 2.64 1.03 -4.21
CA MET A 122 1.66 1.20 -5.29
C MET A 122 1.21 2.67 -5.40
N ALA A 123 2.13 3.54 -5.81
CA ALA A 123 1.96 4.99 -5.82
C ALA A 123 0.74 5.44 -6.64
N GLY A 124 0.49 4.81 -7.80
CA GLY A 124 -0.68 5.12 -8.64
C GLY A 124 -2.01 4.83 -7.94
N LEU A 125 -2.11 3.67 -7.29
CA LEU A 125 -3.30 3.27 -6.52
C LEU A 125 -3.53 4.21 -5.33
N ALA A 126 -2.46 4.54 -4.59
CA ALA A 126 -2.54 5.47 -3.47
C ALA A 126 -2.92 6.90 -3.93
N ALA A 127 -2.45 7.35 -5.09
CA ALA A 127 -2.80 8.65 -5.65
C ALA A 127 -4.28 8.71 -6.06
N GLU A 128 -4.81 7.68 -6.72
CA GLU A 128 -6.22 7.64 -7.09
C GLU A 128 -7.13 7.60 -5.86
N ALA A 129 -6.76 6.83 -4.82
CA ALA A 129 -7.48 6.80 -3.55
C ALA A 129 -7.46 8.15 -2.80
N ARG A 130 -6.33 8.88 -2.83
CA ARG A 130 -6.26 10.28 -2.37
C ARG A 130 -7.20 11.19 -3.15
N GLY A 131 -7.32 10.96 -4.46
CA GLY A 131 -8.28 11.66 -5.33
C GLY A 131 -9.71 11.50 -4.84
N VAL A 132 -10.13 10.28 -4.50
CA VAL A 132 -11.47 10.00 -3.92
C VAL A 132 -11.69 10.84 -2.65
N VAL A 133 -10.77 10.77 -1.68
CA VAL A 133 -10.89 11.54 -0.42
C VAL A 133 -10.94 13.05 -0.67
N THR A 134 -10.16 13.54 -1.64
CA THR A 134 -10.12 14.96 -2.00
C THR A 134 -11.46 15.41 -2.59
N ASP A 135 -12.01 14.65 -3.52
CA ASP A 135 -13.30 14.97 -4.16
C ASP A 135 -14.45 14.93 -3.13
N LEU A 136 -14.45 13.99 -2.18
CA LEU A 136 -15.45 13.95 -1.10
C LEU A 136 -15.35 15.16 -0.16
N ARG A 137 -14.14 15.57 0.21
CA ARG A 137 -13.91 16.79 1.02
C ARG A 137 -14.31 18.06 0.29
N ALA A 138 -14.21 18.06 -1.04
CA ALA A 138 -14.65 19.17 -1.90
C ALA A 138 -16.17 19.14 -2.19
N HIS A 139 -16.92 18.20 -1.60
CA HIS A 139 -18.35 18.00 -1.84
C HIS A 139 -18.69 17.65 -3.31
N HIS A 140 -17.82 16.90 -3.99
CA HIS A 140 -18.03 16.37 -5.34
C HIS A 140 -18.19 14.83 -5.32
N PRO A 141 -19.28 14.28 -4.74
CA PRO A 141 -19.46 12.84 -4.56
C PRO A 141 -19.51 12.07 -5.89
N GLU A 142 -20.04 12.66 -6.96
CA GLU A 142 -20.07 12.06 -8.29
C GLU A 142 -18.67 11.85 -8.87
N MET A 143 -17.77 12.81 -8.67
CA MET A 143 -16.37 12.68 -9.08
C MET A 143 -15.65 11.62 -8.26
N ALA A 144 -15.87 11.62 -6.94
CA ALA A 144 -15.31 10.62 -6.04
C ALA A 144 -15.75 9.20 -6.41
N MET A 145 -17.04 8.98 -6.72
CA MET A 145 -17.56 7.69 -7.18
C MET A 145 -16.95 7.27 -8.53
N ALA A 146 -16.83 8.21 -9.47
CA ALA A 146 -16.21 7.94 -10.77
C ALA A 146 -14.72 7.55 -10.63
N ARG A 147 -14.02 8.09 -9.63
CA ARG A 147 -12.65 7.65 -9.28
C ARG A 147 -12.64 6.31 -8.56
N ALA A 148 -13.55 6.11 -7.60
CA ALA A 148 -13.65 4.87 -6.84
C ALA A 148 -13.86 3.65 -7.77
N ALA A 149 -14.66 3.81 -8.83
CA ALA A 149 -14.87 2.79 -9.86
C ALA A 149 -13.58 2.37 -10.61
N LYS A 150 -12.51 3.17 -10.57
CA LYS A 150 -11.22 2.86 -11.20
C LYS A 150 -10.27 2.10 -10.28
N LEU A 151 -10.53 2.07 -8.97
CA LEU A 151 -9.58 1.54 -7.98
C LEU A 151 -9.37 0.03 -8.12
N ARG A 152 -10.43 -0.76 -8.32
CA ARG A 152 -10.31 -2.21 -8.55
C ARG A 152 -9.53 -2.54 -9.82
N PRO A 153 -9.88 -2.01 -11.01
CA PRO A 153 -9.07 -2.23 -12.22
C PRO A 153 -7.60 -1.82 -12.06
N LEU A 154 -7.34 -0.71 -11.38
CA LEU A 154 -5.98 -0.23 -11.13
C LEU A 154 -5.21 -1.13 -10.18
N TYR A 155 -5.86 -1.65 -9.13
CA TYR A 155 -5.29 -2.64 -8.22
C TYR A 155 -4.94 -3.95 -8.92
N ASP A 156 -5.82 -4.46 -9.78
CA ASP A 156 -5.58 -5.70 -10.52
C ASP A 156 -4.35 -5.56 -11.42
N LEU A 157 -4.26 -4.46 -12.17
CA LEU A 157 -3.13 -4.17 -13.04
C LEU A 157 -1.82 -3.94 -12.25
N SER A 158 -1.90 -3.26 -11.11
CA SER A 158 -0.76 -3.03 -10.22
C SER A 158 -0.26 -4.34 -9.63
N THR A 159 -1.14 -5.23 -9.20
CA THR A 159 -0.77 -6.53 -8.63
C THR A 159 -0.11 -7.44 -9.67
N LEU A 160 -0.63 -7.46 -10.90
CA LEU A 160 0.02 -8.18 -12.01
C LEU A 160 1.44 -7.67 -12.27
N THR A 161 1.62 -6.35 -12.26
CA THR A 161 2.94 -5.74 -12.50
C THR A 161 3.91 -6.01 -11.35
N LEU A 162 3.44 -5.93 -10.10
CA LEU A 162 4.24 -6.23 -8.92
C LEU A 162 4.72 -7.69 -8.92
N ASN A 163 3.83 -8.64 -9.23
CA ASN A 163 4.18 -10.05 -9.36
C ASN A 163 5.26 -10.29 -10.42
N ARG A 164 5.20 -9.56 -11.55
CA ARG A 164 6.23 -9.62 -12.59
C ARG A 164 7.59 -9.15 -12.08
N ILE A 165 7.66 -7.99 -11.42
CA ILE A 165 8.89 -7.44 -10.83
C ILE A 165 9.52 -8.44 -9.86
N ILE A 166 8.71 -9.10 -9.01
CA ILE A 166 9.21 -10.09 -8.06
C ILE A 166 9.73 -11.35 -8.75
N ALA A 167 9.02 -11.83 -9.77
CA ALA A 167 9.37 -13.05 -10.49
C ALA A 167 10.65 -12.88 -11.33
N GLU A 168 10.80 -11.74 -12.00
CA GLU A 168 11.96 -11.41 -12.82
C GLU A 168 13.21 -11.15 -11.97
N GLY A 169 13.05 -10.89 -10.66
CA GLY A 169 14.16 -10.60 -9.79
C GLY A 169 14.84 -9.27 -10.11
N ASP A 170 14.18 -8.44 -10.93
CA ASP A 170 14.51 -7.04 -11.15
C ASP A 170 14.21 -6.29 -9.85
N THR A 171 15.14 -6.39 -8.90
CA THR A 171 15.30 -5.36 -7.87
C THR A 171 15.44 -4.03 -8.61
N PRO A 172 14.52 -3.07 -8.41
CA PRO A 172 14.66 -1.75 -8.98
C PRO A 172 15.90 -1.02 -8.45
#